data_AF-A0A811KHF9-F1
#
_entry.id   AF-A0A811KHF9-F1
#
_cell.length_a   1.000
_cell.length_b   1.000
_cell.length_c   1.000
_cell.angle_alpha   90.00
_cell.angle_beta   90.00
_cell.angle_gamma   90.00
#
_symmetry.space_group_name_H-M   'P 1'
#
loop_
_entity.id
_entity.type
_entity.pdbx_description
1 polymer ?
#
loop_
_entity_poly.entity_id
_entity_poly.type
_entity_poly.pdbx_seq_one_letter_code
_entity_poly.pdbx_strand_id
1 'polypeptide(L)'
;MAELVTWCTSRLAIYKWFQIVLSMIAVLFLIDGRFQWKAYTFIFVACIVLACITFLTLVLYFFRVPSDNKQLPWVQIEIAFNTVAVIVCLITSGVLIYDLVNMAQGHHGHHRYTAPANIGNDGWFYRVIVVLCTQIVNTVAYLASLARAKRYGLK
;
A
#
# COMPACT_ATOMS: atom_id res chain seq x y z
N MET A 1 3.22 9.31 30.56
CA MET A 1 3.75 9.81 29.27
C MET A 1 4.63 8.79 28.53
N ALA A 2 5.49 8.00 29.20
CA ALA A 2 6.33 7.00 28.54
C ALA A 2 5.54 5.93 27.73
N GLU A 3 4.40 5.45 28.25
CA GLU A 3 3.53 4.49 27.53
C GLU A 3 2.88 5.05 26.26
N LEU A 4 2.70 6.38 26.19
CA LEU A 4 2.11 7.06 25.04
C LEU A 4 3.12 7.30 23.90
N VAL A 5 4.42 7.15 24.17
CA VAL A 5 5.49 7.27 23.16
C VAL A 5 5.86 5.88 22.61
N THR A 6 5.70 4.82 23.39
CA THR A 6 6.07 3.45 23.00
C THR A 6 5.12 2.80 22.00
N TRP A 7 3.86 3.24 21.88
CA TRP A 7 2.90 2.63 20.93
C TRP A 7 3.22 2.97 19.46
N CYS A 8 3.51 4.25 19.16
CA CYS A 8 3.90 4.72 17.82
C CYS A 8 5.23 4.15 17.34
N THR A 9 6.10 3.77 18.28
CA THR A 9 7.44 3.25 18.03
C THR A 9 7.52 1.73 18.21
N SER A 10 6.40 1.07 18.51
CA SER A 10 6.34 -0.39 18.57
C SER A 10 6.68 -0.98 17.20
N ARG A 11 7.29 -2.17 17.18
CA ARG A 11 7.71 -2.81 15.92
C ARG A 11 6.55 -2.96 14.92
N LEU A 12 5.33 -3.24 15.38
CA LEU A 12 4.15 -3.34 14.53
C LEU A 12 3.71 -1.97 14.00
N ALA A 13 3.69 -0.95 14.85
CA ALA A 13 3.35 0.41 14.44
C ALA A 13 4.33 0.97 13.40
N ILE A 14 5.62 0.67 13.52
CA ILE A 14 6.63 1.05 12.53
C ILE A 14 6.29 0.46 11.15
N TYR A 15 5.88 -0.82 11.07
CA TYR A 15 5.45 -1.40 9.80
C TYR A 15 4.20 -0.72 9.24
N LYS A 16 3.23 -0.39 10.10
CA LYS A 16 1.99 0.30 9.69
C LYS A 16 2.29 1.70 9.14
N TRP A 17 3.12 2.47 9.82
CA TRP A 17 3.57 3.78 9.33
C TRP A 17 4.30 3.66 8.00
N PHE A 18 5.20 2.68 7.88
CA PHE A 18 5.93 2.44 6.64
C PHE A 18 4.98 2.08 5.48
N GLN A 19 4.00 1.19 5.70
CA GLN A 19 2.96 0.84 4.72
C GLN A 19 2.16 2.07 4.26
N ILE A 20 1.78 2.95 5.19
CA ILE A 20 1.06 4.20 4.88
C ILE A 20 1.92 5.11 4.00
N VAL A 21 3.19 5.32 4.38
CA VAL A 21 4.12 6.16 3.62
C VAL A 21 4.31 5.63 2.20
N LEU A 22 4.49 4.32 2.03
CA LEU A 22 4.58 3.69 0.71
C LEU A 22 3.31 3.93 -0.12
N SER A 23 2.13 3.69 0.45
CA SER A 23 0.87 3.98 -0.24
C SER A 23 0.75 5.46 -0.64
N MET A 24 1.21 6.39 0.20
CA MET A 24 1.22 7.83 -0.11
C MET A 24 2.18 8.18 -1.24
N ILE A 25 3.37 7.58 -1.28
CA ILE A 25 4.32 7.76 -2.40
C ILE A 25 3.67 7.31 -3.70
N ALA A 26 3.03 6.13 -3.72
CA ALA A 26 2.33 5.65 -4.92
C ALA A 26 1.22 6.62 -5.38
N VAL A 27 0.44 7.18 -4.45
CA VAL A 27 -0.61 8.19 -4.73
C VAL A 27 -0.01 9.45 -5.35
N LEU A 28 1.06 9.98 -4.77
CA LEU A 28 1.73 11.20 -5.25
C LEU A 28 2.27 11.02 -6.67
N PHE A 29 2.89 9.88 -6.97
CA PHE A 29 3.46 9.63 -8.29
C PHE A 29 2.39 9.36 -9.35
N LEU A 30 1.22 8.85 -8.98
CA LEU A 30 0.10 8.61 -9.89
C LEU A 30 -0.84 9.81 -10.06
N ILE A 31 -0.80 10.83 -9.20
CA ILE A 31 -1.85 11.86 -9.15
C ILE A 31 -2.06 12.55 -10.50
N ASP A 32 -0.98 12.89 -11.21
CA ASP A 32 -1.04 13.62 -12.47
C ASP A 32 -1.54 12.77 -13.65
N GLY A 33 -1.25 11.46 -13.64
CA GLY A 33 -1.55 10.55 -14.75
C GLY A 33 -2.66 9.53 -14.47
N ARG A 34 -3.32 9.59 -13.30
CA ARG A 34 -4.32 8.60 -12.87
C ARG A 34 -5.45 8.37 -13.89
N PHE A 35 -5.82 9.39 -14.66
CA PHE A 35 -6.90 9.29 -15.66
C PHE A 35 -6.47 8.71 -17.00
N GLN A 36 -5.17 8.62 -17.28
CA GLN A 36 -4.64 8.08 -18.53
C GLN A 36 -5.10 6.63 -18.77
N TRP A 37 -5.22 5.86 -17.70
CA TRP A 37 -5.65 4.47 -17.77
C TRP A 37 -6.49 4.11 -16.56
N LYS A 38 -7.60 3.39 -16.79
CA LYS A 38 -8.50 2.98 -15.71
C LYS A 38 -7.77 2.19 -14.62
N ALA A 39 -6.75 1.42 -14.98
CA ALA A 39 -5.98 0.68 -13.98
C ALA A 39 -5.15 1.60 -13.08
N TYR A 40 -4.59 2.72 -13.59
CA TYR A 40 -3.94 3.71 -12.72
C TYR A 40 -4.93 4.34 -11.74
N THR A 41 -6.16 4.66 -12.19
CA THR A 41 -7.21 5.16 -11.28
C THR A 41 -7.52 4.11 -10.21
N PHE A 42 -7.64 2.84 -10.59
CA PHE A 42 -7.85 1.75 -9.63
C PHE A 42 -6.71 1.63 -8.62
N ILE A 43 -5.44 1.62 -9.08
CA ILE A 43 -4.26 1.56 -8.22
C ILE A 43 -4.22 2.76 -7.26
N PHE A 44 -4.49 3.97 -7.79
CA PHE A 44 -4.54 5.20 -7.01
C PHE A 44 -5.57 5.11 -5.87
N VAL A 45 -6.81 4.70 -6.17
CA VAL A 45 -7.86 4.54 -5.16
C VAL A 45 -7.51 3.42 -4.17
N ALA A 46 -6.99 2.29 -4.66
CA ALA A 46 -6.57 1.18 -3.82
C ALA A 46 -5.49 1.61 -2.81
N CYS A 47 -4.51 2.42 -3.23
CA CYS A 47 -3.48 2.93 -2.33
C CYS A 47 -4.07 3.83 -1.23
N ILE A 48 -5.02 4.70 -1.57
CA ILE A 48 -5.73 5.55 -0.60
C ILE A 48 -6.48 4.68 0.40
N VAL A 49 -7.28 3.72 -0.08
CA VAL A 49 -8.07 2.83 0.77
C VAL A 49 -7.17 2.01 1.69
N LEU A 50 -6.06 1.45 1.16
CA LEU A 50 -5.07 0.74 1.95
C LEU A 50 -4.43 1.63 3.01
N ALA A 51 -4.05 2.87 2.68
CA ALA A 51 -3.51 3.82 3.65
C ALA A 51 -4.51 4.14 4.76
N CYS A 52 -5.78 4.41 4.40
CA CYS A 52 -6.84 4.69 5.36
C CYS A 52 -7.11 3.51 6.29
N ILE A 53 -7.27 2.28 5.75
CA ILE A 53 -7.52 1.10 6.59
C ILE A 53 -6.30 0.80 7.45
N THR A 54 -5.07 0.91 6.92
CA THR A 54 -3.85 0.72 7.71
C THR A 54 -3.77 1.74 8.85
N PHE A 55 -4.11 3.00 8.61
CA PHE A 55 -4.21 4.01 9.65
C PHE A 55 -5.28 3.66 10.70
N LEU A 56 -6.47 3.22 10.27
CA LEU A 56 -7.52 2.77 11.20
C LEU A 56 -7.06 1.59 12.04
N THR A 57 -6.37 0.59 11.47
CA THR A 57 -5.80 -0.54 12.24
C THR A 57 -4.76 -0.08 13.26
N LEU A 58 -3.98 0.95 12.94
CA LEU A 58 -3.02 1.56 13.86
C LEU A 58 -3.71 2.30 15.02
N VAL A 59 -4.78 3.04 14.72
CA VAL A 59 -5.61 3.71 15.74
C VAL A 59 -6.33 2.70 16.64
N LEU A 60 -6.86 1.62 16.06
CA LEU A 60 -7.46 0.52 16.84
C LEU A 60 -6.42 -0.16 17.74
N TYR A 61 -5.17 -0.28 17.30
CA TYR A 61 -4.08 -0.75 18.15
C TYR A 61 -3.84 0.19 19.35
N PHE A 62 -3.86 1.51 19.13
CA PHE A 62 -3.72 2.51 20.20
C PHE A 62 -4.80 2.39 21.27
N PHE A 63 -6.08 2.35 20.89
CA PHE A 63 -7.19 2.25 21.85
C PHE A 63 -7.25 0.91 22.59
N ARG A 64 -6.45 -0.08 22.18
CA ARG A 64 -6.52 -1.44 22.70
C ARG A 64 -5.36 -1.88 23.59
N VAL A 65 -4.19 -1.24 23.49
CA VAL A 65 -3.15 -1.33 24.53
C VAL A 65 -3.70 -1.08 25.97
N PRO A 66 -4.76 -0.27 26.18
CA PRO A 66 -5.40 -0.09 27.48
C PRO A 66 -6.34 -1.23 27.96
N SER A 67 -6.75 -2.18 27.11
CA SER A 67 -7.84 -3.14 27.41
C SER A 67 -7.35 -4.59 27.44
N ASP A 68 -7.13 -5.09 28.65
CA ASP A 68 -6.48 -6.37 28.98
C ASP A 68 -7.28 -7.65 28.62
N ASN A 69 -8.41 -7.53 27.93
CA ASN A 69 -9.29 -8.69 27.72
C ASN A 69 -9.97 -8.67 26.36
N LYS A 70 -9.95 -9.83 25.67
CA LYS A 70 -10.48 -10.14 24.32
C LYS A 70 -9.55 -9.80 23.14
N GLN A 71 -8.42 -10.52 23.04
CA GLN A 71 -7.45 -10.42 21.94
C GLN A 71 -7.95 -10.97 20.57
N LEU A 72 -8.90 -11.91 20.56
CA LEU A 72 -9.21 -12.77 19.40
C LEU A 72 -9.78 -12.11 18.12
N PRO A 73 -10.90 -11.35 18.12
CA PRO A 73 -11.56 -10.97 16.86
C PRO A 73 -10.74 -9.97 16.03
N TRP A 74 -9.98 -9.11 16.70
CA TRP A 74 -9.19 -8.07 16.05
C TRP A 74 -7.92 -8.59 15.39
N VAL A 75 -7.30 -9.64 15.96
CA VAL A 75 -6.15 -10.29 15.31
C VAL A 75 -6.60 -10.95 14.02
N GLN A 76 -7.80 -11.53 13.99
CA GLN A 76 -8.39 -12.07 12.77
C GLN A 76 -8.65 -10.98 11.72
N ILE A 77 -9.19 -9.82 12.11
CA ILE A 77 -9.37 -8.66 11.21
C ILE A 77 -8.02 -8.21 10.63
N GLU A 78 -6.99 -8.10 11.47
CA GLU A 78 -5.65 -7.70 11.05
C GLU A 78 -5.02 -8.73 10.08
N ILE A 79 -5.17 -10.02 10.34
CA ILE A 79 -4.71 -11.09 9.45
C ILE A 79 -5.46 -11.04 8.11
N ALA A 80 -6.79 -10.91 8.13
CA ALA A 80 -7.61 -10.82 6.94
C ALA A 80 -7.23 -9.60 6.09
N PHE A 81 -7.12 -8.42 6.72
CA PHE A 81 -6.74 -7.18 6.06
C PHE A 81 -5.35 -7.28 5.42
N ASN A 82 -4.33 -7.69 6.17
CA ASN A 82 -2.98 -7.81 5.59
C ASN A 82 -2.94 -8.82 4.44
N THR A 83 -3.74 -9.90 4.50
CA THR A 83 -3.83 -10.89 3.41
C THR A 83 -4.44 -10.26 2.15
N VAL A 84 -5.55 -9.53 2.29
CA VAL A 84 -6.17 -8.81 1.18
C VAL A 84 -5.22 -7.75 0.61
N ALA A 85 -4.54 -7.00 1.48
CA ALA A 85 -3.58 -5.98 1.07
C ALA A 85 -2.42 -6.56 0.24
N VAL A 86 -1.87 -7.71 0.65
CA VAL A 86 -0.83 -8.43 -0.12
C VAL A 86 -1.35 -8.78 -1.52
N ILE A 87 -2.55 -9.35 -1.62
CA ILE A 87 -3.14 -9.74 -2.91
C ILE A 87 -3.33 -8.51 -3.81
N VAL A 88 -3.85 -7.41 -3.26
CA VAL A 88 -4.04 -6.16 -4.00
C VAL A 88 -2.70 -5.61 -4.50
N CYS A 89 -1.66 -5.56 -3.65
CA CYS A 89 -0.34 -5.08 -4.04
C CYS A 89 0.31 -5.98 -5.12
N LEU A 90 0.11 -7.30 -5.06
CA LEU A 90 0.60 -8.23 -6.09
C LEU A 90 -0.11 -8.04 -7.44
N ILE A 91 -1.44 -7.95 -7.43
CA ILE A 91 -2.23 -7.73 -8.65
C ILE A 91 -1.82 -6.39 -9.29
N THR A 92 -1.76 -5.33 -8.50
CA THR A 92 -1.38 -4.00 -8.99
C THR A 92 0.06 -3.96 -9.48
N SER A 93 0.98 -4.68 -8.85
CA SER A 93 2.36 -4.84 -9.36
C SER A 93 2.37 -5.53 -10.73
N GLY A 94 1.61 -6.62 -10.90
CA GLY A 94 1.52 -7.33 -12.19
C GLY A 94 0.96 -6.43 -13.31
N VAL A 95 -0.06 -5.63 -13.00
CA VAL A 95 -0.63 -4.63 -13.92
C VAL A 95 0.40 -3.56 -14.32
N LEU A 96 1.19 -3.06 -13.37
CA LEU A 96 2.25 -2.08 -13.64
C LEU A 96 3.41 -2.67 -14.45
N ILE A 97 3.79 -3.93 -14.19
CA ILE A 97 4.80 -4.64 -15.00
C ILE A 97 4.32 -4.78 -16.44
N TYR A 98 3.08 -5.24 -16.63
CA TYR A 98 2.48 -5.33 -17.97
C TYR A 98 2.54 -3.99 -18.70
N ASP A 99 2.15 -2.92 -18.02
CA ASP A 99 2.14 -1.57 -18.59
C ASP A 99 3.54 -1.06 -18.94
N LEU A 100 4.53 -1.24 -18.06
CA LEU A 100 5.92 -0.87 -18.32
C LEU A 100 6.51 -1.61 -19.52
N VAL A 101 6.21 -2.91 -19.66
CA VAL A 101 6.66 -3.69 -20.83
C VAL A 101 6.05 -3.15 -22.12
N ASN A 102 4.75 -2.82 -22.12
CA ASN A 102 4.10 -2.25 -23.30
C ASN A 102 4.65 -0.85 -23.63
N MET A 103 4.82 0.02 -22.64
CA MET A 103 5.42 1.35 -22.85
C MET A 103 6.85 1.27 -23.38
N ALA A 104 7.67 0.33 -22.88
CA ALA A 104 9.03 0.10 -23.37
C ALA A 104 9.06 -0.37 -24.85
N GLN A 105 8.00 -1.01 -25.31
CA GLN A 105 7.81 -1.41 -26.72
C GLN A 105 7.11 -0.33 -27.57
N GLY A 106 6.76 0.83 -26.98
CA GLY A 106 6.01 1.88 -27.66
C GLY A 106 4.51 1.61 -27.84
N HIS A 107 3.98 0.57 -27.19
CA HIS A 107 2.57 0.20 -27.24
C HIS A 107 1.78 0.95 -26.17
N HIS A 108 1.02 1.97 -26.59
CA HIS A 108 0.19 2.79 -25.71
C HIS A 108 -1.32 2.61 -25.95
N GLY A 109 -1.73 1.58 -26.70
CA GLY A 109 -3.12 1.40 -27.15
C GLY A 109 -4.16 1.20 -26.04
N HIS A 110 -3.74 0.79 -24.84
CA HIS A 110 -4.60 0.66 -23.66
C HIS A 110 -4.74 1.95 -22.85
N HIS A 111 -3.93 2.97 -23.14
CA HIS A 111 -4.05 4.29 -22.54
C HIS A 111 -5.10 5.12 -23.28
N ARG A 112 -6.01 5.74 -22.53
CA ARG A 112 -7.02 6.67 -23.06
C ARG A 112 -6.44 8.04 -23.37
N TYR A 113 -5.41 8.45 -22.62
CA TYR A 113 -4.76 9.75 -22.76
C TYR A 113 -3.24 9.59 -22.76
N THR A 114 -2.55 10.52 -23.41
CA THR A 114 -1.08 10.61 -23.41
C THR A 114 -0.54 10.97 -22.04
N ALA A 115 0.78 10.83 -21.85
CA ALA A 115 1.46 11.27 -20.63
C ALA A 115 1.15 12.73 -20.29
N PRO A 116 1.13 13.10 -19.00
CA PRO A 116 0.86 14.47 -18.60
C PRO A 116 1.92 15.40 -19.20
N ALA A 117 1.48 16.48 -19.84
CA ALA A 117 2.35 17.35 -20.64
C ALA A 117 3.50 17.99 -19.85
N ASN A 118 3.31 18.22 -18.54
CA ASN A 118 4.32 18.76 -17.63
C ASN A 118 5.42 17.74 -17.25
N ILE A 119 5.20 16.45 -17.49
CA ILE A 119 6.11 15.37 -17.10
C ILE A 119 6.76 14.73 -18.34
N GLY A 120 6.01 14.61 -19.44
CA GLY A 120 6.43 13.91 -20.64
C GLY A 120 6.37 12.37 -20.50
N ASN A 121 6.58 11.67 -21.62
CA ASN A 121 6.49 10.21 -21.67
C ASN A 121 7.56 9.52 -20.80
N ASP A 122 8.82 9.96 -20.91
CA ASP A 122 9.92 9.37 -20.14
C ASP A 122 9.75 9.60 -18.63
N GLY A 123 9.37 10.83 -18.26
CA GLY A 123 9.06 11.15 -16.87
C GLY A 123 7.91 10.29 -16.33
N TRP A 124 6.87 10.07 -17.14
CA TRP A 124 5.75 9.20 -16.75
C TRP A 124 6.21 7.75 -16.57
N PHE A 125 7.01 7.23 -17.49
CA PHE A 125 7.58 5.89 -17.42
C PHE A 125 8.35 5.67 -16.10
N TYR A 126 9.24 6.59 -15.73
CA TYR A 126 9.97 6.50 -14.45
C TYR A 126 9.06 6.61 -13.23
N ARG A 127 8.00 7.43 -13.29
CA ARG A 127 7.02 7.49 -12.20
C ARG A 127 6.29 6.16 -12.02
N VAL A 128 5.92 5.49 -13.10
CA VAL A 128 5.30 4.15 -13.05
C VAL A 128 6.26 3.12 -12.45
N ILE A 129 7.57 3.20 -12.75
CA ILE A 129 8.60 2.36 -12.09
C ILE A 129 8.63 2.61 -10.58
N VAL A 130 8.64 3.88 -10.14
CA VAL A 130 8.62 4.21 -8.70
C VAL A 130 7.39 3.61 -8.02
N VAL A 131 6.22 3.70 -8.65
CA VAL A 131 4.97 3.12 -8.13
C VAL A 131 5.09 1.59 -8.04
N LEU A 132 5.63 0.92 -9.06
CA LEU A 132 5.86 -0.53 -9.05
C LEU A 132 6.78 -0.93 -7.89
N CYS A 133 7.96 -0.31 -7.78
CA CYS A 133 8.91 -0.58 -6.69
C CYS A 133 8.24 -0.39 -5.32
N THR A 134 7.44 0.68 -5.19
CA THR A 134 6.69 0.97 -3.98
C THR A 134 5.66 -0.12 -3.67
N GLN A 135 4.91 -0.63 -4.66
CA GLN A 135 3.97 -1.75 -4.47
C GLN A 135 4.66 -3.04 -4.04
N ILE A 136 5.83 -3.35 -4.63
CA ILE A 136 6.61 -4.53 -4.25
C ILE A 136 7.08 -4.42 -2.80
N VAL A 137 7.65 -3.28 -2.41
CA VAL A 137 8.08 -3.05 -1.02
C VAL A 137 6.89 -3.10 -0.07
N ASN A 138 5.75 -2.53 -0.46
CA ASN A 138 4.54 -2.55 0.36
C ASN A 138 3.99 -3.98 0.53
N THR A 139 4.09 -4.81 -0.50
CA THR A 139 3.76 -6.24 -0.41
C THR A 139 4.60 -6.94 0.66
N VAL A 140 5.91 -6.71 0.66
CA VAL A 140 6.83 -7.26 1.67
C VAL A 140 6.48 -6.73 3.07
N ALA A 141 6.14 -5.45 3.19
CA ALA A 141 5.74 -4.84 4.46
C ALA A 141 4.42 -5.44 5.01
N TYR A 142 3.42 -5.67 4.15
CA TYR A 142 2.17 -6.33 4.56
C TYR A 142 2.39 -7.81 4.89
N LEU A 143 3.26 -8.53 4.17
CA LEU A 143 3.65 -9.91 4.52
C LEU A 143 4.34 -9.99 5.88
N ALA A 144 5.26 -9.05 6.17
CA ALA A 144 5.93 -8.98 7.47
C ALA A 144 4.94 -8.69 8.61
N SER A 145 3.98 -7.79 8.38
CA SER A 145 2.89 -7.50 9.32
C SER A 145 1.98 -8.72 9.54
N LEU A 146 1.59 -9.41 8.47
CA LEU A 146 0.80 -10.64 8.51
C LEU A 146 1.48 -11.75 9.33
N ALA A 147 2.76 -12.00 9.06
CA ALA A 147 3.55 -13.00 9.77
C ALA A 147 3.63 -12.69 11.27
N ARG A 148 3.75 -11.41 11.63
CA ARG A 148 3.73 -10.96 13.03
C ARG A 148 2.35 -11.12 13.66
N ALA A 149 1.28 -10.67 13.00
CA ALA A 149 -0.08 -10.80 13.51
C ALA A 149 -0.44 -12.26 13.81
N LYS A 150 -0.06 -13.20 12.91
CA LYS A 150 -0.22 -14.64 13.15
C LYS A 150 0.55 -15.13 14.38
N ARG A 151 1.80 -14.68 14.58
CA ARG A 151 2.59 -15.05 15.78
C ARG A 151 1.99 -14.52 17.08
N TYR A 152 1.33 -13.36 17.06
CA TYR A 152 0.64 -12.83 18.23
C TYR A 152 -0.68 -13.55 18.51
N GLY A 153 -1.43 -13.96 17.47
CA GLY A 153 -2.70 -14.68 17.64
C GLY A 153 -2.58 -16.16 18.00
N LEU A 154 -1.37 -16.72 17.95
CA LEU A 154 -1.07 -18.11 18.36
C LEU A 154 -0.51 -18.20 19.80
N LYS A 155 -0.31 -17.07 20.48
CA LYS A 155 0.04 -17.01 21.90
C LYS A 155 -1.21 -16.81 22.73
#